data_AF-X1P5D1-F1
#
_entry.id   AF-X1P5D1-F1
#
_cell.length_a   1.000
_cell.length_b   1.000
_cell.length_c   1.000
_cell.angle_alpha   90.00
_cell.angle_beta   90.00
_cell.angle_gamma   90.00
#
_symmetry.space_group_name_H-M   'P 1'
#
loop_
_entity.id
_entity.type
_entity.pdbx_description
1 polymer ?
#
loop_
_entity_poly.entity_id
_entity_poly.type
_entity_poly.pdbx_seq_one_letter_code
_entity_poly.pdbx_strand_id
1 'polypeptide(L)'
;DQIGDQDIIPDEPAIITITKDNYIKRLPITTYRSQGRGGKGVIGMMTKEEDVVERMLVTNTHSDLLFFTDQGKVYQSPVHEIPEASRQVKGQAIVNILQVGPREKVTGVIDTKELEESATQNLV
;
A
#
# COMPACT_ATOMS: atom_id res chain seq x y z
N ASP A 1 -26.12 14.61 -10.97
CA ASP A 1 -24.81 14.07 -10.57
C ASP A 1 -24.82 13.74 -9.10
N GLN A 2 -24.59 12.46 -8.78
CA GLN A 2 -24.35 12.02 -7.41
C GLN A 2 -22.83 12.03 -7.21
N ILE A 3 -22.37 12.69 -6.15
CA ILE A 3 -20.96 12.71 -5.75
C ILE A 3 -20.63 11.30 -5.24
N GLY A 4 -19.60 10.67 -5.78
CA GLY A 4 -19.08 9.39 -5.30
C GLY A 4 -18.17 9.58 -4.10
N ASP A 5 -17.98 8.55 -3.27
CA ASP A 5 -17.14 8.64 -2.06
C ASP A 5 -15.70 9.10 -2.39
N GLN A 6 -15.17 8.69 -3.54
CA GLN A 6 -13.86 9.09 -4.04
C GLN A 6 -13.74 10.60 -4.32
N ASP A 7 -14.83 11.27 -4.71
CA ASP A 7 -14.81 12.71 -5.03
C ASP A 7 -14.58 13.59 -3.78
N ILE A 8 -14.76 13.03 -2.59
CA ILE A 8 -14.52 13.69 -1.30
C ILE A 8 -13.08 13.44 -0.82
N ILE A 9 -12.38 12.48 -1.42
CA ILE A 9 -11.01 12.13 -1.05
C ILE A 9 -10.03 13.06 -1.79
N PRO A 10 -9.08 13.72 -1.09
CA PRO A 10 -8.02 14.48 -1.75
C PRO A 10 -7.15 13.58 -2.62
N ASP A 11 -6.77 14.08 -3.80
CA ASP A 11 -5.77 13.44 -4.68
C ASP A 11 -4.37 13.78 -4.17
N GLU A 12 -3.78 12.88 -3.39
CA GLU A 12 -2.46 13.07 -2.80
C GLU A 12 -1.55 11.83 -2.86
N PRO A 13 -0.22 12.05 -2.93
CA PRO A 13 0.76 10.97 -2.86
C PRO A 13 0.76 10.29 -1.49
N ALA A 14 0.68 8.97 -1.53
CA ALA A 14 0.66 8.11 -0.36
C ALA A 14 1.71 7.00 -0.49
N ILE A 15 2.07 6.43 0.65
CA ILE A 15 2.89 5.24 0.76
C ILE A 15 1.99 4.10 1.23
N ILE A 16 2.08 2.97 0.55
CA ILE A 16 1.51 1.72 1.00
C ILE A 16 2.62 0.84 1.56
N THR A 17 2.36 0.25 2.71
CA THR A 17 3.27 -0.66 3.38
C THR A 17 2.56 -1.97 3.61
N ILE A 18 3.18 -3.08 3.21
CA ILE A 18 2.70 -4.44 3.47
C ILE A 18 3.77 -5.18 4.28
N THR A 19 3.34 -5.84 5.35
CA THR A 19 4.21 -6.67 6.19
C THR A 19 4.19 -8.13 5.76
N LYS A 20 5.17 -8.90 6.25
CA LYS A 20 5.27 -10.35 5.97
C LYS A 20 4.05 -11.12 6.45
N ASP A 21 3.44 -10.69 7.55
CA ASP A 21 2.21 -11.27 8.09
C ASP A 21 0.94 -10.77 7.38
N ASN A 22 1.06 -10.12 6.21
CA ASN A 22 -0.06 -9.61 5.41
C ASN A 22 -0.91 -8.55 6.13
N TYR A 23 -0.25 -7.68 6.92
CA TYR A 23 -0.84 -6.42 7.35
C TYR A 23 -0.53 -5.32 6.34
N ILE A 24 -1.50 -4.46 6.09
CA ILE A 24 -1.40 -3.33 5.18
C ILE A 24 -1.83 -2.03 5.84
N LYS A 25 -1.17 -0.94 5.46
CA LYS A 25 -1.53 0.41 5.85
C LYS A 25 -1.14 1.42 4.78
N ARG A 26 -1.85 2.55 4.82
CA ARG A 26 -1.54 3.77 4.08
C ARG A 26 -0.88 4.79 4.99
N LEU A 27 0.11 5.51 4.47
CA LEU A 27 0.82 6.59 5.14
C LEU A 27 0.88 7.79 4.19
N PRO A 28 0.71 9.03 4.65
CA PRO A 28 1.04 10.19 3.84
C PRO A 28 2.51 10.17 3.44
N ILE A 29 2.86 10.59 2.21
CA ILE A 29 4.26 10.64 1.73
C ILE A 29 5.17 11.46 2.65
N THR A 30 4.59 12.46 3.32
CA THR A 30 5.27 13.36 4.26
C THR A 30 5.75 12.66 5.54
N THR A 31 5.30 11.43 5.79
CA THR A 31 5.67 10.64 6.97
C THR A 31 7.16 10.25 6.97
N TYR A 32 7.74 10.03 5.79
CA TYR A 32 9.16 9.73 5.62
C TYR A 32 9.89 10.94 5.03
N ARG A 33 9.96 12.04 5.79
CA ARG A 33 10.78 13.19 5.39
C ARG A 33 12.26 12.87 5.46
N SER A 34 12.99 13.40 4.48
CA SER A 34 14.46 13.46 4.48
C SER A 34 14.96 14.06 5.79
N GLN A 35 15.75 13.30 6.54
CA GLN A 35 16.50 13.88 7.66
C GLN A 35 17.77 14.56 7.15
N GLY A 36 18.13 15.68 7.80
CA GLY A 36 19.41 16.35 7.54
C GLY A 36 20.61 15.44 7.86
N ARG A 37 21.77 15.78 7.28
CA ARG A 37 23.03 15.08 7.58
C ARG A 37 23.31 15.13 9.09
N GLY A 38 23.64 13.99 9.70
CA GLY A 38 23.88 13.87 11.14
C GLY A 38 22.66 13.44 11.99
N GLY A 39 21.49 13.20 11.37
CA GLY A 39 20.31 12.67 12.05
C GLY A 39 20.45 11.18 12.43
N LYS A 40 19.99 10.82 13.63
CA LYS A 40 19.73 9.40 13.98
C LYS A 40 18.45 8.99 13.25
N GLY A 41 18.54 7.98 12.39
CA GLY A 41 17.50 7.58 11.43
C GLY A 41 16.07 7.53 11.97
N VAL A 42 15.10 7.72 11.08
CA VAL A 42 13.67 7.71 11.38
C VAL A 42 13.23 6.28 11.68
N ILE A 43 12.81 5.99 12.93
CA ILE A 43 12.23 4.67 13.31
C ILE A 43 11.00 4.37 12.43
N GLY A 44 11.09 3.40 11.52
CA GLY A 44 9.95 3.01 10.67
C GLY A 44 8.84 2.37 11.50
N MET A 45 9.03 1.09 11.83
CA MET A 45 8.11 0.27 12.63
C MET A 45 8.82 -0.20 13.89
N MET A 46 8.13 -0.26 15.04
CA MET A 46 8.74 -0.85 16.24
C MET A 46 8.84 -2.36 16.06
N THR A 47 10.06 -2.90 16.13
CA THR A 47 10.40 -4.33 16.01
C THR A 47 10.02 -5.18 17.23
N LYS A 48 9.14 -4.69 18.12
CA LYS A 48 8.68 -5.49 19.27
C LYS A 48 7.83 -6.69 18.86
N GLU A 49 7.50 -6.80 17.59
CA GLU A 49 6.75 -7.89 16.98
C GLU A 49 7.62 -8.48 15.84
N GLU A 50 7.66 -9.80 15.69
CA GLU A 50 8.49 -10.53 14.71
C GLU A 50 8.17 -10.21 13.23
N ASP A 51 7.19 -9.34 13.01
CA ASP A 51 6.69 -8.94 11.71
C ASP A 51 7.48 -7.74 11.17
N VAL A 52 7.83 -7.81 9.89
CA VAL A 52 8.69 -6.83 9.21
C VAL A 52 8.00 -6.35 7.96
N VAL A 53 8.32 -5.13 7.55
CA VAL A 53 7.87 -4.60 6.26
C VAL A 53 8.48 -5.44 5.15
N GLU A 54 7.62 -6.10 4.36
CA GLU A 54 8.03 -6.88 3.18
C GLU A 54 8.04 -6.00 1.94
N ARG A 55 7.05 -5.10 1.80
CA ARG A 55 6.86 -4.27 0.61
C ARG A 55 6.48 -2.86 0.99
N MET A 56 6.97 -1.92 0.21
CA MET A 56 6.65 -0.51 0.32
C MET A 56 6.60 0.08 -1.09
N LEU A 57 5.52 0.76 -1.42
CA LEU A 57 5.37 1.46 -2.71
C LEU A 57 4.83 2.87 -2.49
N VAL A 58 5.20 3.76 -3.40
CA VAL A 58 4.63 5.11 -3.49
C VAL A 58 3.55 5.06 -4.55
N THR A 59 2.38 5.59 -4.22
CA THR A 59 1.20 5.61 -5.09
C THR A 59 0.41 6.89 -4.82
N ASN A 60 -0.80 6.99 -5.35
CA ASN A 60 -1.72 8.07 -5.07
C ASN A 60 -3.03 7.51 -4.48
N THR A 61 -3.64 8.23 -3.54
CA THR A 61 -4.99 7.97 -3.01
C THR A 61 -6.09 7.68 -4.05
N HIS A 62 -5.98 8.23 -5.25
CA HIS A 62 -6.91 8.04 -6.37
C HIS A 62 -6.50 6.91 -7.32
N SER A 63 -5.37 6.25 -7.08
CA SER A 63 -4.95 5.07 -7.85
C SER A 63 -5.62 3.80 -7.33
N ASP A 64 -5.66 2.79 -8.20
CA ASP A 64 -6.03 1.42 -7.85
C ASP A 64 -4.79 0.53 -7.70
N LEU A 65 -4.82 -0.39 -6.75
CA LEU A 65 -3.80 -1.40 -6.57
C LEU A 65 -4.30 -2.78 -7.00
N LEU A 66 -3.44 -3.52 -7.69
CA LEU A 66 -3.63 -4.93 -7.99
C LEU A 66 -2.84 -5.78 -7.00
N PHE A 67 -3.52 -6.69 -6.34
CA PHE A 67 -2.97 -7.62 -5.37
C PHE A 67 -2.95 -9.03 -5.94
N PHE A 68 -1.75 -9.58 -6.09
CA PHE A 68 -1.52 -10.92 -6.60
C PHE A 68 -1.38 -11.89 -5.44
N THR A 69 -2.01 -13.06 -5.56
CA THR A 69 -1.97 -14.07 -4.50
C THR A 69 -1.17 -15.31 -4.89
N ASP A 70 -0.79 -16.10 -3.90
CA ASP A 70 -0.13 -17.41 -4.08
C ASP A 70 -1.00 -18.44 -4.81
N GLN A 71 -2.32 -18.21 -4.90
CA GLN A 71 -3.27 -19.02 -5.66
C GLN A 71 -3.48 -18.51 -7.10
N GLY A 72 -2.74 -17.49 -7.54
CA GLY A 72 -2.83 -16.93 -8.88
C GLY A 72 -4.10 -16.09 -9.11
N LYS A 73 -4.75 -15.62 -8.05
CA LYS A 73 -5.86 -14.66 -8.17
C LYS A 73 -5.33 -13.23 -8.10
N VAL A 74 -6.11 -12.32 -8.68
CA VAL A 74 -5.87 -10.89 -8.64
C VAL A 74 -7.07 -10.22 -8.00
N TYR A 75 -6.82 -9.37 -7.01
CA TYR A 75 -7.82 -8.52 -6.38
C TYR A 75 -7.46 -7.06 -6.67
N GLN A 76 -8.47 -6.21 -6.82
CA GLN A 76 -8.30 -4.78 -7.02
C GLN A 76 -8.94 -4.04 -5.85
N SER A 77 -8.27 -3.03 -5.32
CA SER A 77 -8.87 -2.10 -4.35
C SER A 77 -8.25 -0.71 -4.54
N PRO A 78 -9.08 0.35 -4.48
CA PRO A 78 -8.59 1.71 -4.52
C PRO A 78 -7.75 2.03 -3.27
N VAL A 79 -6.71 2.83 -3.45
CA VAL A 79 -5.77 3.18 -2.38
C VAL A 79 -6.46 3.84 -1.18
N HIS A 80 -7.55 4.57 -1.40
CA HIS A 80 -8.29 5.25 -0.33
C HIS A 80 -9.08 4.32 0.60
N GLU A 81 -9.36 3.08 0.19
CA GLU A 81 -9.96 2.07 1.09
C GLU A 81 -8.95 1.49 2.09
N ILE A 82 -7.65 1.63 1.81
CA ILE A 82 -6.60 1.14 2.70
C ILE A 82 -6.50 2.08 3.90
N PRO A 83 -6.57 1.55 5.14
CA PRO A 83 -6.62 2.38 6.32
C PRO A 83 -5.33 3.17 6.50
N GLU A 84 -5.51 4.47 6.74
CA GLU A 84 -4.41 5.33 7.13
C GLU A 84 -4.00 5.03 8.57
N ALA A 85 -2.69 4.85 8.78
CA ALA A 85 -2.18 4.46 10.08
C ALA A 85 -0.79 5.07 10.30
N SER A 86 -0.38 5.29 11.55
CA SER A 86 0.95 5.84 11.83
C SER A 86 2.08 4.89 11.40
N ARG A 87 3.30 5.43 11.23
CA ARG A 87 4.48 4.60 10.87
C ARG A 87 4.75 3.47 11.89
N GLN A 88 4.39 3.69 13.16
CA GLN A 88 4.69 2.77 14.26
C GLN A 88 3.74 1.58 14.36
N VAL A 89 2.50 1.69 13.87
CA VAL A 89 1.49 0.62 13.96
C VAL A 89 1.58 -0.33 12.78
N LYS A 90 1.14 -1.57 12.92
CA LYS A 90 1.20 -2.56 11.84
C LYS A 90 0.26 -2.28 10.67
N GLY A 91 -0.94 -1.78 10.97
CA GLY A 91 -2.02 -1.65 9.99
C GLY A 91 -3.11 -2.69 10.21
N GLN A 92 -3.87 -2.98 9.16
CA GLN A 92 -4.99 -3.92 9.16
C GLN A 92 -4.63 -5.17 8.36
N ALA A 93 -5.12 -6.34 8.75
CA ALA A 93 -4.93 -7.56 7.96
C ALA A 93 -5.61 -7.42 6.58
N ILE A 94 -4.88 -7.73 5.50
CA ILE A 94 -5.34 -7.59 4.10
C ILE A 94 -6.65 -8.32 3.83
N VAL A 95 -6.87 -9.45 4.50
CA VAL A 95 -8.10 -10.27 4.40
C VAL A 95 -9.37 -9.47 4.71
N ASN A 96 -9.28 -8.42 5.52
CA ASN A 96 -10.43 -7.58 5.89
C ASN A 96 -10.76 -6.53 4.83
N ILE A 97 -9.84 -6.29 3.88
CA ILE A 97 -10.01 -5.31 2.80
C ILE A 97 -10.42 -6.04 1.51
N LEU A 98 -9.66 -7.06 1.12
CA LEU A 98 -9.82 -7.74 -0.17
C LEU A 98 -10.73 -8.98 -0.11
N GLN A 99 -11.20 -9.36 1.08
CA GLN A 99 -11.99 -10.58 1.30
C GLN A 99 -11.38 -11.83 0.65
N VAL A 100 -10.05 -11.96 0.71
CA VAL A 100 -9.34 -13.09 0.09
C VAL A 100 -9.77 -14.42 0.69
N GLY A 101 -9.59 -15.51 -0.06
CA GLY A 101 -9.97 -16.84 0.38
C GLY A 101 -9.24 -17.28 1.66
N PRO A 102 -9.80 -18.24 2.42
CA PRO A 102 -9.12 -18.79 3.58
C PRO A 102 -7.78 -19.42 3.17
N ARG A 103 -6.70 -19.02 3.87
CA ARG A 103 -5.30 -19.42 3.61
C ARG A 103 -4.66 -18.84 2.34
N GLU A 104 -5.33 -17.94 1.64
CA GLU A 104 -4.75 -17.22 0.51
C GLU A 104 -3.84 -16.09 1.02
N LYS A 105 -2.66 -15.94 0.41
CA LYS A 105 -1.69 -14.89 0.79
C LYS A 105 -1.40 -13.97 -0.38
N VAL A 106 -1.33 -12.67 -0.11
CA VAL A 106 -0.83 -11.71 -1.10
C VAL A 106 0.69 -11.87 -1.21
N THR A 107 1.14 -12.06 -2.45
CA THR A 107 2.54 -12.25 -2.83
C THR A 107 3.08 -11.11 -3.68
N GLY A 108 2.22 -10.22 -4.16
CA GLY A 108 2.61 -9.05 -4.95
C GLY A 108 1.57 -7.95 -4.91
N VAL A 109 2.02 -6.71 -5.05
CA VAL A 109 1.16 -5.54 -5.20
C VAL A 109 1.77 -4.64 -6.26
N ILE A 110 0.93 -4.10 -7.15
CA ILE A 110 1.34 -3.19 -8.23
C ILE A 110 0.31 -2.06 -8.33
N ASP A 111 0.77 -0.83 -8.53
CA ASP A 111 -0.09 0.28 -8.91
C ASP A 111 -0.52 0.12 -10.37
N THR A 112 -1.83 0.16 -10.62
CA THR A 112 -2.40 0.09 -11.99
C THR A 112 -1.77 1.10 -12.95
N LYS A 113 -1.46 2.31 -12.50
CA LYS A 113 -0.81 3.34 -13.34
C LYS A 113 0.62 2.95 -13.72
N GLU A 114 1.38 2.40 -12.77
CA GLU A 114 2.74 1.90 -13.02
C GLU A 114 2.74 0.73 -14.03
N LEU A 115 1.70 -0.12 -13.97
CA LEU A 115 1.53 -1.22 -14.91
C LEU A 115 1.29 -0.72 -16.35
N GLU A 116 0.43 0.28 -16.53
CA GLU A 116 0.13 0.88 -17.84
C GLU A 116 1.37 1.54 -18.47
N GLU A 117 2.15 2.27 -17.67
CA GLU A 117 3.41 2.89 -18.10
C GLU A 117 4.42 1.83 -18.56
N SER A 118 4.57 0.76 -17.78
CA SER A 118 5.48 -0.35 -18.09
C SER A 118 5.06 -1.14 -19.32
N ALA A 119 3.75 -1.35 -19.53
CA ALA A 119 3.23 -2.04 -20.70
C ALA A 119 3.48 -1.24 -21.99
N THR A 120 3.39 0.09 -21.91
CA THR A 120 3.61 0.99 -23.04
C THR A 120 5.08 1.04 -23.46
N GLN A 121 6.02 0.97 -22.51
CA GLN A 121 7.46 0.95 -22.80
C GLN A 121 7.95 -0.33 -23.48
N ASN A 122 7.25 -1.45 -23.30
CA ASN A 122 7.62 -2.72 -23.95
C ASN A 122 7.06 -2.87 -25.37
N LEU A 123 6.26 -1.90 -25.83
CA LEU A 123 5.67 -1.86 -27.17
C LEU A 123 6.37 -0.86 -28.12
N VAL A 124 7.46 -0.23 -27.68
CA VAL A 124 8.30 0.70 -28.46
C VAL A 124 9.71 0.14 -28.58
#